data_AF-A0A372NGD4-F1
#
_entry.id   AF-A0A372NGD4-F1
#
_cell.length_a   1.000
_cell.length_b   1.000
_cell.length_c   1.000
_cell.angle_alpha   90.00
_cell.angle_beta   90.00
_cell.angle_gamma   90.00
#
_symmetry.space_group_name_H-M   'P 1'
#
loop_
_entity.id
_entity.type
_entity.pdbx_description
1 polymer ?
#
loop_
_entity_poly.entity_id
_entity_poly.type
_entity_poly.pdbx_seq_one_letter_code
_entity_poly.pdbx_strand_id
1 'polypeptide(L)'
;MQISTKLGAVTLFLTLLLAGAIFSTYLVLNTMSAKMGTIVVDRLVPAASLKKVGDLYAVNIVDTAHKVRSGALSWEEGHRLNTQAVAEIQTIWDAYAATYLTDEERGLAKQMTEEMHKQAGSINDLLAIMQSKDQAALDTYVTTRLYPTIDPIGTYVAALIDLQIRVGQEEFSAANETKHLNLILLALFGAVALTVAGLSFWIIVAGVSRPLRTITKVM
;
A
#
# COMPACT_ATOMS: atom_id res chain seq x y z
N MET A 1 33.51 -47.42 -8.08
CA MET A 1 32.59 -46.87 -7.06
C MET A 1 31.63 -47.95 -6.60
N GLN A 2 31.49 -48.13 -5.28
CA GLN A 2 30.47 -49.00 -4.70
C GLN A 2 29.06 -48.44 -4.97
N ILE A 3 28.06 -49.32 -5.08
CA ILE A 3 26.66 -48.94 -5.36
C ILE A 3 26.12 -47.96 -4.30
N SER A 4 26.53 -48.13 -3.03
CA SER A 4 26.21 -47.25 -1.91
C SER A 4 26.69 -45.81 -2.13
N THR A 5 27.90 -45.61 -2.66
CA THR A 5 28.46 -44.28 -2.93
C THR A 5 27.68 -43.56 -4.04
N LYS A 6 27.24 -44.31 -5.07
CA LYS A 6 26.42 -43.75 -6.17
C LYS A 6 25.03 -43.34 -5.67
N LEU A 7 24.38 -44.19 -4.86
CA LEU A 7 23.08 -43.87 -4.28
C LEU A 7 23.16 -42.67 -3.33
N GLY A 8 24.15 -42.65 -2.44
CA GLY A 8 24.35 -41.55 -1.49
C GLY A 8 24.60 -40.21 -2.19
N ALA A 9 25.39 -40.20 -3.27
CA ALA A 9 25.65 -38.99 -4.05
C ALA A 9 24.37 -38.45 -4.74
N VAL A 10 23.55 -39.33 -5.32
CA VAL A 10 22.28 -38.91 -5.95
C VAL A 10 21.30 -38.38 -4.91
N THR A 11 21.16 -39.06 -3.78
CA THR A 11 20.26 -38.62 -2.70
C THR A 11 20.70 -37.27 -2.13
N LEU A 12 21.99 -37.08 -1.86
CA LEU A 12 22.54 -35.81 -1.39
C LEU A 12 22.32 -34.68 -2.41
N PHE A 13 22.50 -34.97 -3.70
CA PHE A 13 22.28 -33.98 -4.73
C PHE A 13 20.80 -33.56 -4.83
N LEU A 14 19.88 -34.53 -4.75
CA LEU A 14 18.43 -34.25 -4.75
C LEU A 14 17.99 -33.46 -3.51
N THR A 15 18.55 -33.75 -2.33
CA THR A 15 18.23 -32.97 -1.12
C THR A 15 18.76 -31.55 -1.18
N LEU A 16 19.96 -31.33 -1.74
CA LEU A 16 20.50 -29.98 -1.98
C LEU A 16 19.67 -29.20 -3.01
N LEU A 17 19.18 -29.86 -4.07
CA LEU A 17 18.25 -29.25 -5.03
C LEU A 17 16.94 -28.82 -4.36
N LEU A 18 16.35 -29.68 -3.52
CA LEU A 18 15.13 -29.34 -2.77
C LEU A 18 15.38 -28.18 -1.80
N ALA A 19 16.48 -28.18 -1.07
CA ALA A 19 16.84 -27.09 -0.18
C ALA A 19 17.04 -25.76 -0.94
N GLY A 20 17.68 -25.82 -2.12
CA GLY A 20 17.84 -24.66 -3.00
C GLY A 20 16.50 -24.12 -3.51
N ALA A 21 15.57 -24.99 -3.92
CA ALA A 21 14.24 -24.59 -4.37
C ALA A 21 13.38 -23.98 -3.24
N ILE A 22 13.48 -24.52 -2.02
CA ILE A 22 12.83 -23.95 -0.83
C ILE A 22 13.42 -22.56 -0.53
N PHE A 23 14.75 -22.44 -0.54
CA PHE A 23 15.44 -21.19 -0.28
C PHE A 23 15.12 -20.10 -1.32
N SER A 24 15.10 -20.44 -2.61
CA SER A 24 14.72 -19.51 -3.67
C SER A 24 13.27 -19.04 -3.54
N THR A 25 12.36 -19.97 -3.21
CA THR A 25 10.94 -19.65 -2.99
C THR A 25 10.78 -18.72 -1.80
N TYR A 26 11.51 -18.97 -0.71
CA TYR A 26 11.52 -18.10 0.47
C TYR A 26 11.99 -16.67 0.14
N LEU A 27 13.08 -16.52 -0.61
CA LEU A 27 13.58 -15.20 -1.02
C LEU A 27 12.54 -14.44 -1.86
N VAL A 28 11.94 -15.09 -2.86
CA VAL A 28 10.92 -14.48 -3.73
C VAL A 28 9.69 -14.04 -2.92
N LEU A 29 9.20 -14.90 -2.02
CA LEU A 29 8.07 -14.57 -1.15
C LEU A 29 8.38 -13.39 -0.24
N ASN A 30 9.59 -13.33 0.33
CA ASN A 30 9.97 -12.22 1.21
C ASN A 30 10.04 -10.89 0.45
N THR A 31 10.64 -10.87 -0.76
CA THR A 31 10.67 -9.68 -1.61
C THR A 31 9.27 -9.24 -2.03
N MET A 32 8.41 -10.18 -2.42
CA MET A 32 7.04 -9.88 -2.82
C MET A 32 6.21 -9.35 -1.65
N SER A 33 6.39 -9.91 -0.45
CA SER A 33 5.74 -9.44 0.76
C SER A 33 6.17 -8.02 1.12
N ALA A 34 7.47 -7.70 1.04
CA ALA A 34 7.97 -6.35 1.28
C ALA A 34 7.41 -5.33 0.29
N LYS A 35 7.38 -5.68 -1.02
CA LYS A 35 6.81 -4.82 -2.07
C LYS A 35 5.31 -4.59 -1.92
N MET A 36 4.57 -5.62 -1.53
CA MET A 36 3.15 -5.48 -1.19
C MET A 36 2.98 -4.58 0.06
N GLY A 37 3.88 -4.71 1.03
CA GLY A 37 3.97 -3.84 2.21
C GLY A 37 4.05 -2.37 1.81
N THR A 38 4.95 -2.01 0.89
CA THR A 38 5.07 -0.63 0.41
C THR A 38 3.80 -0.12 -0.26
N ILE A 39 3.15 -0.92 -1.11
CA ILE A 39 1.90 -0.51 -1.79
C ILE A 39 0.77 -0.30 -0.77
N VAL A 40 0.64 -1.18 0.22
CA VAL A 40 -0.45 -1.11 1.20
C VAL A 40 -0.17 -0.06 2.28
N VAL A 41 0.96 -0.18 2.98
CA VAL A 41 1.29 0.63 4.17
C VAL A 41 1.75 2.02 3.77
N ASP A 42 2.60 2.14 2.75
CA ASP A 42 3.22 3.43 2.41
C ASP A 42 2.41 4.24 1.40
N ARG A 43 1.38 3.65 0.75
CA ARG A 43 0.58 4.34 -0.29
C ARG A 43 -0.93 4.25 -0.05
N LEU A 44 -1.49 3.05 0.11
CA LEU A 44 -2.94 2.90 0.28
C LEU A 44 -3.44 3.46 1.61
N VAL A 45 -2.74 3.19 2.72
CA VAL A 45 -3.10 3.73 4.04
C VAL A 45 -3.02 5.27 4.06
N PRO A 46 -1.94 5.92 3.58
CA PRO A 46 -1.91 7.37 3.44
C PRO A 46 -3.01 7.94 2.54
N ALA A 47 -3.31 7.30 1.41
CA ALA A 47 -4.41 7.70 0.53
C ALA A 47 -5.77 7.66 1.25
N ALA A 48 -6.00 6.64 2.08
CA ALA A 48 -7.21 6.55 2.90
C ALA A 48 -7.28 7.66 3.97
N SER A 49 -6.16 7.99 4.62
CA SER A 49 -6.08 9.11 5.55
C SER A 49 -6.39 10.45 4.89
N LEU A 50 -5.80 10.71 3.71
CA LEU A 50 -6.07 11.92 2.93
C LEU A 50 -7.53 11.99 2.48
N LYS A 51 -8.10 10.87 2.03
CA LYS A 51 -9.53 10.78 1.71
C LYS A 51 -10.38 11.16 2.93
N LYS A 52 -10.05 10.65 4.12
CA LYS A 52 -10.78 10.96 5.34
C LYS A 52 -10.72 12.46 5.67
N VAL A 53 -9.56 13.11 5.48
CA VAL A 53 -9.44 14.58 5.60
C VAL A 53 -10.37 15.29 4.63
N GLY A 54 -10.38 14.89 3.35
CA GLY A 54 -11.27 15.44 2.34
C GLY A 54 -12.75 15.27 2.70
N ASP A 55 -13.15 14.09 3.17
CA ASP A 55 -14.53 13.80 3.59
C ASP A 55 -14.94 14.64 4.81
N LEU A 56 -14.03 14.87 5.76
CA LEU A 56 -14.28 15.74 6.92
C LEU A 56 -14.53 17.20 6.50
N TYR A 57 -13.76 17.73 5.56
CA TYR A 57 -14.03 19.05 5.00
C TYR A 57 -15.37 19.10 4.23
N ALA A 58 -15.62 18.13 3.35
CA ALA A 58 -16.82 18.14 2.51
C ALA A 58 -18.12 17.91 3.30
N VAL A 59 -18.12 16.96 4.23
CA VAL A 59 -19.34 16.55 4.96
C VAL A 59 -19.46 17.28 6.29
N ASN A 60 -18.40 17.26 7.10
CA ASN A 60 -18.48 17.75 8.47
C ASN A 60 -18.22 19.26 8.61
N ILE A 61 -17.64 19.92 7.60
CA ILE A 61 -17.53 21.39 7.57
C ILE A 61 -18.58 21.98 6.62
N VAL A 62 -18.53 21.62 5.33
CA VAL A 62 -19.35 22.24 4.28
C VAL A 62 -20.82 21.84 4.38
N ASP A 63 -21.15 20.54 4.28
CA ASP A 63 -22.54 20.07 4.34
C ASP A 63 -23.19 20.37 5.70
N THR A 64 -22.44 20.28 6.79
CA THR A 64 -22.93 20.65 8.13
C THR A 64 -23.32 22.13 8.20
N ALA A 65 -22.51 23.03 7.63
CA ALA A 65 -22.86 24.45 7.58
C ALA A 65 -24.15 24.70 6.78
N HIS A 66 -24.32 24.01 5.65
CA HIS A 66 -25.55 24.08 4.86
C HIS A 66 -26.78 23.52 5.60
N LYS A 67 -26.63 22.41 6.34
CA LYS A 67 -27.72 21.78 7.10
C LYS A 67 -28.18 22.60 8.30
N VAL A 68 -27.26 23.25 9.02
CA VAL A 68 -27.65 24.19 10.08
C VAL A 68 -28.37 25.38 9.46
N ARG A 69 -27.82 25.95 8.39
CA ARG A 69 -28.40 27.10 7.69
C ARG A 69 -29.84 26.84 7.22
N SER A 70 -30.14 25.62 6.76
CA SER A 70 -31.47 25.23 6.29
C SER A 70 -32.42 24.78 7.40
N GLY A 71 -31.95 24.67 8.65
CA GLY A 71 -32.70 24.11 9.77
C GLY A 71 -32.84 22.59 9.77
N ALA A 72 -32.15 21.88 8.85
CA ALA A 72 -32.11 20.42 8.82
C ALA A 72 -31.26 19.81 9.96
N LEU A 73 -30.40 20.61 10.57
CA LEU A 73 -29.58 20.25 11.73
C LEU A 73 -29.64 21.37 12.77
N SER A 74 -29.61 21.03 14.07
CA SER A 74 -29.54 22.04 15.13
C SER A 74 -28.17 22.73 15.18
N TRP A 75 -28.16 23.95 15.70
CA TRP A 75 -26.94 24.74 15.88
C TRP A 75 -25.92 24.06 16.79
N GLU A 76 -26.38 23.46 17.90
CA GLU A 76 -25.53 22.77 18.87
C GLU A 76 -24.83 21.58 18.23
N GLU A 77 -25.58 20.80 17.44
CA GLU A 77 -25.06 19.63 16.76
C GLU A 77 -24.10 20.03 15.63
N GLY A 78 -24.43 21.08 14.86
CA GLY A 78 -23.55 21.61 13.84
C GLY A 78 -22.24 22.15 14.40
N HIS A 79 -22.29 22.95 15.48
CA HIS A 79 -21.09 23.41 16.18
C HIS A 79 -20.23 22.23 16.65
N ARG A 80 -20.86 21.20 17.25
CA ARG A 80 -20.18 20.00 17.73
C ARG A 80 -19.49 19.24 16.60
N LEU A 81 -20.19 19.00 15.49
CA LEU A 81 -19.65 18.28 14.32
C LEU A 81 -18.51 19.05 13.66
N ASN A 82 -18.66 20.36 13.44
CA ASN A 82 -17.59 21.17 12.86
C ASN A 82 -16.35 21.21 13.79
N THR A 83 -16.54 21.36 15.10
CA THR A 83 -15.44 21.38 16.07
C THR A 83 -14.69 20.04 16.09
N GLN A 84 -15.42 18.93 16.09
CA GLN A 84 -14.81 17.60 16.03
C GLN A 84 -14.05 17.38 14.73
N ALA A 85 -14.60 17.82 13.60
CA ALA A 85 -13.94 17.69 12.31
C ALA A 85 -12.62 18.44 12.27
N VAL A 86 -12.54 19.67 12.78
CA VAL A 86 -11.29 20.43 12.86
C VAL A 86 -10.22 19.67 13.67
N ALA A 87 -10.59 19.12 14.82
CA ALA A 87 -9.66 18.35 15.66
C ALA A 87 -9.22 17.03 15.00
N GLU A 88 -10.14 16.32 14.35
CA GLU A 88 -9.86 15.05 13.67
C GLU A 88 -8.98 15.28 12.41
N ILE A 89 -9.27 16.34 11.63
CA ILE A 89 -8.44 16.76 10.49
C ILE A 89 -7.01 17.01 10.95
N GLN A 90 -6.82 17.80 12.02
CA GLN A 90 -5.48 18.10 12.53
C GLN A 90 -4.74 16.82 12.94
N THR A 91 -5.41 15.92 13.66
CA THR A 91 -4.82 14.65 14.12
C THR A 91 -4.38 13.77 12.94
N ILE A 92 -5.24 13.61 11.94
CA ILE A 92 -4.95 12.77 10.77
C ILE A 92 -3.84 13.42 9.93
N TRP A 93 -3.89 14.74 9.75
CA TRP A 93 -2.91 15.48 8.97
C TRP A 93 -1.52 15.41 9.61
N ASP A 94 -1.41 15.62 10.91
CA ASP A 94 -0.12 15.55 11.63
C ASP A 94 0.47 14.14 11.55
N ALA A 95 -0.35 13.11 11.70
CA ALA A 95 0.09 11.73 11.53
C ALA A 95 0.59 11.45 10.11
N TYR A 96 -0.13 11.93 9.09
CA TYR A 96 0.27 11.79 7.69
C TYR A 96 1.59 12.54 7.39
N ALA A 97 1.71 13.79 7.82
CA ALA A 97 2.88 14.63 7.59
C ALA A 97 4.15 14.13 8.32
N ALA A 98 3.98 13.32 9.37
CA ALA A 98 5.09 12.67 10.08
C ALA A 98 5.58 11.37 9.42
N THR A 99 4.90 10.88 8.38
CA THR A 99 5.34 9.68 7.64
C THR A 99 6.53 9.97 6.73
N TYR A 100 7.06 8.93 6.09
CA TYR A 100 8.04 9.11 5.02
C TYR A 100 7.35 9.66 3.77
N LEU A 101 7.68 10.90 3.41
CA LEU A 101 7.19 11.57 2.21
C LEU A 101 8.30 11.61 1.15
N THR A 102 7.92 11.34 -0.10
CA THR A 102 8.80 11.63 -1.27
C THR A 102 9.04 13.13 -1.40
N ASP A 103 10.00 13.56 -2.24
CA ASP A 103 10.28 14.98 -2.42
C ASP A 103 9.09 15.75 -3.02
N GLU A 104 8.40 15.15 -3.98
CA GLU A 104 7.18 15.72 -4.58
C GLU A 104 6.06 15.81 -3.55
N GLU A 105 5.84 14.73 -2.80
CA GLU A 105 4.83 14.63 -1.74
C GLU A 105 5.07 15.66 -0.63
N ARG A 106 6.33 15.84 -0.22
CA ARG A 106 6.74 16.85 0.76
C ARG A 106 6.44 18.27 0.27
N GLY A 107 6.61 18.54 -1.02
CA GLY A 107 6.25 19.81 -1.63
C GLY A 107 4.75 20.11 -1.50
N LEU A 108 3.91 19.15 -1.92
CA LEU A 108 2.45 19.27 -1.82
C LEU A 108 1.97 19.34 -0.36
N ALA A 109 2.54 18.54 0.53
CA ALA A 109 2.20 18.55 1.95
C ALA A 109 2.55 19.89 2.62
N LYS A 110 3.66 20.50 2.24
CA LYS A 110 4.02 21.84 2.70
C LYS A 110 2.98 22.88 2.26
N GLN A 111 2.61 22.87 0.98
CA GLN A 111 1.62 23.82 0.43
C GLN A 111 0.24 23.64 1.06
N MET A 112 -0.18 22.39 1.26
CA MET A 112 -1.42 22.07 1.98
C MET A 112 -1.39 22.61 3.41
N THR A 113 -0.30 22.40 4.14
CA THR A 113 -0.14 22.91 5.52
C THR A 113 -0.22 24.44 5.56
N GLU A 114 0.44 25.12 4.63
CA GLU A 114 0.39 26.58 4.52
C GLU A 114 -1.04 27.08 4.21
N GLU A 115 -1.76 26.40 3.32
CA GLU A 115 -3.14 26.76 3.01
C GLU A 115 -4.09 26.48 4.19
N MET A 116 -3.94 25.35 4.91
CA MET A 116 -4.69 25.08 6.14
C MET A 116 -4.49 26.19 7.18
N HIS A 117 -3.24 26.62 7.41
CA HIS A 117 -2.95 27.71 8.34
C HIS A 117 -3.56 29.05 7.89
N LYS A 118 -3.47 29.36 6.60
CA LYS A 118 -4.05 30.57 6.02
C LYS A 118 -5.57 30.62 6.20
N GLN A 119 -6.24 29.47 6.08
CA GLN A 119 -7.70 29.36 6.14
C GLN A 119 -8.26 29.11 7.54
N ALA A 120 -7.39 28.79 8.53
CA ALA A 120 -7.79 28.49 9.91
C ALA A 120 -8.65 29.60 10.54
N GLY A 121 -8.35 30.88 10.27
CA GLY A 121 -9.14 32.00 10.76
C GLY A 121 -10.59 31.98 10.27
N SER A 122 -10.81 31.70 8.99
CA SER A 122 -12.16 31.60 8.39
C SER A 122 -12.96 30.46 8.99
N ILE A 123 -12.32 29.30 9.23
CA ILE A 123 -12.96 28.15 9.88
C ILE A 123 -13.31 28.46 11.34
N ASN A 124 -12.44 29.18 12.07
CA ASN A 124 -12.73 29.61 13.44
C ASN A 124 -13.91 30.59 13.49
N ASP A 125 -14.04 31.49 12.51
CA ASP A 125 -15.22 32.35 12.38
C ASP A 125 -16.50 31.53 12.21
N LEU A 126 -16.47 30.47 11.38
CA LEU A 126 -17.61 29.56 11.23
C LEU A 126 -18.01 28.92 12.56
N LEU A 127 -17.04 28.45 13.37
CA LEU A 127 -17.30 27.90 14.70
C LEU A 127 -17.94 28.96 15.62
N ALA A 128 -17.43 30.19 15.62
CA ALA A 128 -17.98 31.27 16.43
C ALA A 128 -19.43 31.62 16.01
N ILE A 129 -19.71 31.69 14.71
CA ILE A 129 -21.06 31.91 14.16
C ILE A 129 -22.01 30.79 14.59
N MET A 130 -21.56 29.54 14.52
CA MET A 130 -22.34 28.38 14.96
C MET A 130 -22.65 28.45 16.47
N GLN A 131 -21.68 28.88 17.27
CA GLN A 131 -21.83 29.00 18.72
C GLN A 131 -22.79 30.15 19.11
N SER A 132 -22.72 31.28 18.42
CA SER A 132 -23.60 32.43 18.67
C SER A 132 -25.00 32.28 18.07
N LYS A 133 -25.22 31.25 17.24
CA LYS A 133 -26.48 30.98 16.53
C LYS A 133 -26.92 32.14 15.64
N ASP A 134 -25.97 32.82 15.01
CA ASP A 134 -26.23 33.98 14.16
C ASP A 134 -26.58 33.53 12.74
N GLN A 135 -27.89 33.47 12.43
CA GLN A 135 -28.38 33.08 11.12
C GLN A 135 -27.89 33.99 10.00
N ALA A 136 -27.87 35.31 10.21
CA ALA A 136 -27.49 36.27 9.16
C ALA A 136 -25.99 36.17 8.84
N ALA A 137 -25.17 35.98 9.88
CA ALA A 137 -23.74 35.72 9.70
C ALA A 137 -23.48 34.37 9.00
N LEU A 138 -24.24 33.32 9.36
CA LEU A 138 -24.11 32.01 8.71
C LEU A 138 -24.51 32.08 7.22
N ASP A 139 -25.61 32.74 6.89
CA ASP A 139 -26.04 32.94 5.50
C ASP A 139 -24.96 33.64 4.68
N THR A 140 -24.38 34.70 5.24
CA THR A 140 -23.29 35.45 4.60
C THR A 140 -22.03 34.60 4.45
N TYR A 141 -21.63 33.87 5.49
CA TYR A 141 -20.43 33.02 5.46
C TYR A 141 -20.55 31.92 4.39
N VAL A 142 -21.68 31.20 4.37
CA VAL A 142 -21.87 30.07 3.46
C VAL A 142 -21.93 30.54 2.00
N THR A 143 -22.47 31.74 1.74
CA THR A 143 -22.59 32.27 0.37
C THR A 143 -21.32 32.94 -0.16
N THR A 144 -20.46 33.47 0.71
CA THR A 144 -19.32 34.31 0.27
C THR A 144 -17.94 33.79 0.67
N ARG A 145 -17.84 33.00 1.75
CA ARG A 145 -16.54 32.60 2.32
C ARG A 145 -16.31 31.10 2.38
N LEU A 146 -17.36 30.28 2.55
CA LEU A 146 -17.21 28.84 2.76
C LEU A 146 -16.40 28.15 1.64
N TYR A 147 -16.85 28.21 0.38
CA TYR A 147 -16.15 27.55 -0.73
C TYR A 147 -14.76 28.15 -1.01
N PRO A 148 -14.56 29.49 -1.05
CA PRO A 148 -13.22 30.07 -1.15
C PRO A 148 -12.24 29.65 -0.05
N THR A 149 -12.76 29.26 1.12
CA THR A 149 -11.96 28.74 2.25
C THR A 149 -11.58 27.27 2.02
N ILE A 150 -12.50 26.44 1.50
CA ILE A 150 -12.36 24.98 1.48
C ILE A 150 -11.84 24.44 0.14
N ASP A 151 -12.18 25.05 -0.99
CA ASP A 151 -11.81 24.56 -2.32
C ASP A 151 -10.28 24.46 -2.54
N PRO A 152 -9.45 25.43 -2.09
CA PRO A 152 -8.00 25.31 -2.20
C PRO A 152 -7.46 24.10 -1.41
N ILE A 153 -8.02 23.85 -0.22
CA ILE A 153 -7.66 22.68 0.60
C ILE A 153 -8.06 21.39 -0.12
N GLY A 154 -9.28 21.31 -0.65
CA GLY A 154 -9.76 20.16 -1.43
C GLY A 154 -8.88 19.85 -2.63
N THR A 155 -8.34 20.88 -3.29
CA THR A 155 -7.41 20.74 -4.42
C THR A 155 -6.12 20.03 -4.01
N TYR A 156 -5.52 20.42 -2.87
CA TYR A 156 -4.30 19.77 -2.38
C TYR A 156 -4.57 18.35 -1.87
N VAL A 157 -5.71 18.10 -1.22
CA VAL A 157 -6.11 16.73 -0.83
C VAL A 157 -6.20 15.83 -2.06
N ALA A 158 -6.86 16.28 -3.12
CA ALA A 158 -6.97 15.52 -4.37
C ALA A 158 -5.60 15.25 -4.99
N ALA A 159 -4.74 16.28 -5.09
CA ALA A 159 -3.39 16.15 -5.64
C ALA A 159 -2.53 15.14 -4.87
N LEU A 160 -2.62 15.14 -3.53
CA LEU A 160 -1.90 14.19 -2.69
C LEU A 160 -2.43 12.76 -2.87
N ILE A 161 -3.76 12.57 -2.99
CA ILE A 161 -4.37 11.25 -3.27
C ILE A 161 -3.91 10.73 -4.63
N ASP A 162 -3.96 11.57 -5.66
CA ASP A 162 -3.52 11.21 -7.01
C ASP A 162 -2.03 10.83 -7.03
N LEU A 163 -1.20 11.55 -6.26
CA LEU A 163 0.21 11.20 -6.07
C LEU A 163 0.35 9.80 -5.42
N GLN A 164 -0.39 9.50 -4.35
CA GLN A 164 -0.32 8.17 -3.72
C GLN A 164 -0.68 7.05 -4.70
N ILE A 165 -1.73 7.26 -5.51
CA ILE A 165 -2.17 6.28 -6.50
C ILE A 165 -1.09 6.08 -7.57
N ARG A 166 -0.53 7.17 -8.09
CA ARG A 166 0.54 7.11 -9.11
C ARG A 166 1.79 6.41 -8.59
N VAL A 167 2.30 6.80 -7.42
CA VAL A 167 3.49 6.17 -6.81
C VAL A 167 3.21 4.69 -6.47
N GLY A 168 1.98 4.35 -6.04
CA GLY A 168 1.58 2.96 -5.84
C GLY A 168 1.60 2.14 -7.14
N GLN A 169 1.21 2.72 -8.27
CA GLN A 169 1.28 2.09 -9.59
C GLN A 169 2.73 1.93 -10.08
N GLU A 170 3.59 2.91 -9.81
CA GLU A 170 5.02 2.84 -10.10
C GLU A 170 5.69 1.69 -9.31
N GLU A 171 5.43 1.58 -8.01
CA GLU A 171 5.95 0.47 -7.18
C GLU A 171 5.43 -0.90 -7.63
N PHE A 172 4.16 -0.98 -8.03
CA PHE A 172 3.60 -2.21 -8.59
C PHE A 172 4.26 -2.59 -9.92
N SER A 173 4.49 -1.62 -10.79
CA SER A 173 5.14 -1.84 -12.09
C SER A 173 6.59 -2.30 -11.91
N ALA A 174 7.34 -1.66 -11.02
CA ALA A 174 8.70 -2.05 -10.66
C ALA A 174 8.77 -3.48 -10.07
N ALA A 175 7.79 -3.86 -9.24
CA ALA A 175 7.68 -5.22 -8.73
C ALA A 175 7.42 -6.24 -9.86
N ASN A 176 6.65 -5.86 -10.88
CA ASN A 176 6.35 -6.74 -12.01
C ASN A 176 7.50 -6.87 -13.02
N GLU A 177 8.32 -5.83 -13.23
CA GLU A 177 9.54 -5.95 -14.04
C GLU A 177 10.53 -6.95 -13.42
N THR A 178 10.67 -6.92 -12.10
CA THR A 178 11.52 -7.87 -11.35
C THR A 178 11.01 -9.31 -11.47
N LYS A 179 9.70 -9.50 -11.66
CA LYS A 179 9.08 -10.83 -11.83
C LYS A 179 9.56 -11.56 -13.07
N HIS A 180 9.76 -10.86 -14.19
CA HIS A 180 10.18 -11.50 -15.44
C HIS A 180 11.57 -12.14 -15.33
N LEU A 181 12.54 -11.43 -14.75
CA LEU A 181 13.87 -11.98 -14.47
C LEU A 181 13.79 -13.16 -13.50
N ASN A 182 12.98 -13.05 -12.44
CA ASN A 182 12.78 -14.13 -11.47
C ASN A 182 12.16 -15.38 -12.11
N LEU A 183 11.22 -15.24 -13.04
CA LEU A 183 10.61 -16.37 -13.76
C LEU A 183 11.61 -17.04 -14.71
N ILE A 184 12.44 -16.27 -15.41
CA ILE A 184 13.50 -16.83 -16.27
C ILE A 184 14.50 -17.62 -15.43
N LEU A 185 14.96 -17.05 -14.31
CA LEU A 185 15.86 -17.73 -13.38
C LEU A 185 15.23 -19.01 -12.82
N LEU A 186 13.97 -18.95 -12.37
CA LEU A 186 13.24 -20.11 -11.88
C LEU A 186 13.11 -21.21 -12.95
N ALA A 187 12.79 -20.84 -14.19
CA ALA A 187 12.70 -21.78 -15.31
C ALA A 187 14.05 -22.43 -15.62
N LEU A 188 15.14 -21.66 -15.58
CA LEU A 188 16.51 -22.17 -15.78
C LEU A 188 16.88 -23.17 -14.67
N PHE A 189 16.67 -22.81 -13.40
CA PHE A 189 16.93 -23.70 -12.26
C PHE A 189 16.07 -24.97 -12.33
N GLY A 190 14.78 -24.83 -12.69
CA GLY A 190 13.88 -25.96 -12.89
C GLY A 190 14.34 -26.90 -14.01
N ALA A 191 14.79 -26.35 -15.14
CA ALA A 191 15.32 -27.13 -16.25
C ALA A 191 16.58 -27.91 -15.87
N VAL A 192 17.52 -27.27 -15.15
CA VAL A 192 18.73 -27.93 -14.63
C VAL A 192 18.36 -29.04 -13.65
N ALA A 193 17.44 -28.78 -12.71
CA ALA A 193 16.98 -29.77 -11.75
C ALA A 193 16.34 -31.00 -12.42
N LEU A 194 15.47 -30.78 -13.41
CA LEU A 194 14.84 -31.85 -14.20
C LEU A 194 15.88 -32.66 -14.99
N THR A 195 16.86 -31.99 -15.59
CA THR A 195 17.94 -32.64 -16.34
C THR A 195 18.75 -33.56 -15.44
N VAL A 196 19.16 -33.08 -14.25
CA VAL A 196 19.95 -33.91 -13.33
C VAL A 196 19.11 -35.03 -12.72
N ALA A 197 17.83 -34.80 -12.41
CA ALA A 197 16.94 -35.85 -11.94
C ALA A 197 16.78 -36.96 -13.00
N GLY A 198 16.59 -36.59 -14.27
CA GLY A 198 16.50 -37.53 -15.39
C GLY A 198 17.79 -38.34 -15.59
N LEU A 199 18.96 -37.68 -15.58
CA LEU A 199 20.26 -38.35 -15.67
C LEU A 199 20.49 -39.30 -14.50
N SER A 200 20.16 -38.88 -13.29
CA SER A 200 20.29 -39.70 -12.07
C SER A 200 19.41 -40.94 -12.15
N PHE A 201 18.16 -40.79 -12.56
CA PHE A 201 17.24 -41.91 -12.78
C PHE A 201 17.78 -42.88 -13.82
N TRP A 202 18.28 -42.39 -14.95
CA TRP A 202 18.86 -43.21 -16.00
C TRP A 202 20.10 -43.98 -15.52
N ILE A 203 21.01 -43.33 -14.80
CA ILE A 203 22.22 -43.96 -14.23
C ILE A 203 21.86 -45.07 -13.24
N ILE A 204 20.86 -44.87 -12.39
CA ILE A 204 20.42 -45.88 -11.42
C ILE A 204 19.81 -47.09 -12.16
N VAL A 205 18.88 -46.86 -13.09
CA VAL A 205 18.20 -47.94 -13.81
C VAL A 205 19.18 -48.73 -14.69
N ALA A 206 20.01 -48.03 -15.48
CA ALA A 206 20.93 -48.67 -16.42
C ALA A 206 22.16 -49.28 -15.73
N GLY A 207 22.70 -48.60 -14.72
CA GLY A 207 23.98 -48.96 -14.09
C GLY A 207 23.85 -49.82 -12.82
N VAL A 208 22.66 -49.90 -12.20
CA VAL A 208 22.45 -50.66 -10.96
C VAL A 208 21.31 -51.66 -11.10
N SER A 209 20.10 -51.19 -11.44
CA SER A 209 18.90 -52.05 -11.43
C SER A 209 18.90 -53.12 -12.52
N ARG A 210 19.29 -52.79 -13.76
CA ARG A 210 19.37 -53.76 -14.88
C ARG A 210 20.42 -54.86 -14.63
N PRO A 211 21.67 -54.56 -14.26
CA PRO A 211 22.68 -55.59 -13.97
C PRO A 211 22.29 -56.51 -12.81
N LEU A 212 21.74 -55.97 -11.72
CA LEU A 212 21.27 -56.78 -10.59
C LEU A 212 20.16 -57.74 -11.02
N ARG A 213 19.19 -57.29 -11.83
CA ARG A 213 18.11 -58.13 -12.33
C ARG A 213 18.59 -59.25 -13.25
N THR A 214 19.70 -59.04 -13.97
CA THR A 214 20.35 -60.09 -14.78
C THR A 214 21.00 -61.14 -13.89
N ILE A 215 21.70 -60.74 -12.82
CA ILE A 215 22.32 -61.67 -11.87
C ILE A 215 21.24 -62.51 -11.15
N THR A 216 20.16 -61.89 -10.67
CA THR A 216 19.06 -62.60 -9.99
C THR A 216 18.25 -63.51 -10.92
N LYS A 217 18.33 -63.33 -12.24
CA LYS A 217 17.71 -64.23 -13.22
C LYS A 217 18.59 -65.43 -13.60
N VAL A 218 19.89 -65.34 -13.33
CA VAL A 218 20.88 -66.37 -13.66
C VAL A 218 21.15 -67.28 -12.45
N MET A 219 20.87 -66.82 -11.23
CA MET A 219 20.70 -67.65 -10.03
C MET A 219 19.31 -68.28 -9.98
#